data_AF-A0A9R0ITK7-F1
#
_entry.id   AF-A0A9R0ITK7-F1
#
_cell.length_a   1.000
_cell.length_b   1.000
_cell.length_c   1.000
_cell.angle_alpha   90.00
_cell.angle_beta   90.00
_cell.angle_gamma   90.00
#
_symmetry.space_group_name_H-M   'P 1'
#
loop_
_entity.id
_entity.type
_entity.pdbx_description
1 polymer ?
#
loop_
_entity_poly.entity_id
_entity_poly.type
_entity_poly.pdbx_seq_one_letter_code
_entity_poly.pdbx_strand_id
1 'polypeptide(L)'
;MMREDYKIYGDVLVFYTTFRTNKYNLICAPFVGINNHWKNTMFACAFIGDETTESFVWVFETFLKAMGGKHPISIFTDQDAAIAAGIEQVFPSSRHRLCLWHLSKNANSRFGLLKSDKNFKNAFYKCLSGCITPNDFEETWKSMINTFKLEKDD
;
A
#
# COMPACT_ATOMS: atom_id res chain seq x y z
N MET A 1 13.06 5.94 20.45
CA MET A 1 13.48 5.01 19.38
C MET A 1 12.68 5.29 18.11
N MET A 2 11.37 4.99 18.05
CA MET A 2 10.57 5.14 16.82
C MET A 2 10.66 6.49 16.11
N ARG A 3 10.63 7.62 16.84
CA ARG A 3 10.79 8.96 16.24
C ARG A 3 12.17 9.19 15.63
N GLU A 4 13.23 8.72 16.29
CA GLU A 4 14.60 8.84 15.76
C GLU A 4 14.77 7.93 14.53
N ASP A 5 14.20 6.73 14.57
CA ASP A 5 14.18 5.83 13.41
C ASP A 5 13.44 6.47 12.23
N TYR A 6 12.32 7.14 12.46
CA TYR A 6 11.59 7.84 11.40
C TYR A 6 12.36 9.03 10.82
N LYS A 7 13.15 9.74 11.63
CA LYS A 7 14.02 10.81 11.09
C LYS A 7 14.98 10.27 10.04
N ILE A 8 15.54 9.09 10.27
CA ILE A 8 16.54 8.46 9.40
C ILE A 8 15.88 7.68 8.25
N TYR A 9 14.82 6.92 8.54
CA TYR A 9 14.24 5.91 7.65
C TYR A 9 12.81 6.22 7.17
N GLY A 10 12.24 7.36 7.59
CA GLY A 10 10.84 7.73 7.32
C GLY A 10 10.52 8.19 5.90
N ASP A 11 11.42 7.98 4.94
CA ASP A 11 11.20 8.39 3.55
C ASP A 11 10.17 7.47 2.86
N VAL A 12 10.11 6.21 3.27
CA VAL A 12 9.11 5.23 2.83
C VAL A 12 8.26 4.82 4.01
N LEU A 13 6.96 5.02 3.88
CA LEU A 13 5.96 4.63 4.86
C LEU A 13 5.01 3.59 4.26
N VAL A 14 4.70 2.57 5.04
CA VAL A 14 3.65 1.60 4.80
C VAL A 14 2.61 1.77 5.90
N PHE A 15 1.37 1.95 5.51
CA PHE A 15 0.23 2.10 6.41
C PHE A 15 -0.90 1.18 5.96
N TYR A 16 -1.48 0.46 6.90
CA TYR A 16 -2.65 -0.38 6.67
C TYR A 16 -3.42 -0.51 7.98
N THR A 17 -4.71 -0.82 7.90
CA THR A 17 -5.51 -1.17 9.06
C THR A 17 -5.64 -2.68 9.18
N THR A 18 -5.87 -3.17 10.40
CA THR A 18 -6.19 -4.57 10.65
C THR A 18 -7.50 -4.68 11.43
N PHE A 19 -8.33 -5.64 11.02
CA PHE A 19 -9.68 -5.84 11.55
C PHE A 19 -9.68 -6.16 13.03
N ARG A 20 -10.10 -5.20 13.86
CA ARG A 20 -10.71 -5.35 15.20
C ARG A 20 -10.28 -6.56 16.03
N THR A 21 -8.98 -6.84 16.06
CA THR A 21 -8.42 -8.07 16.65
C THR A 21 -8.27 -7.99 18.17
N ASN A 22 -8.57 -6.85 18.79
CA ASN A 22 -8.43 -6.65 20.23
C ASN A 22 -9.79 -6.76 20.96
N LYS A 23 -9.74 -6.97 22.28
CA LYS A 23 -10.93 -7.09 23.15
C LYS A 23 -11.86 -5.87 23.15
N TYR A 24 -11.38 -4.75 22.62
CA TYR A 24 -12.10 -3.49 22.55
C TYR A 24 -12.69 -3.23 21.17
N ASN A 25 -12.57 -4.18 20.24
CA ASN A 25 -13.09 -4.06 18.88
C ASN A 25 -12.52 -2.85 18.13
N LEU A 26 -11.30 -2.39 18.47
CA LEU A 26 -10.64 -1.25 17.82
C LEU A 26 -9.76 -1.73 16.67
N ILE A 27 -9.65 -0.86 15.67
CA ILE A 27 -8.88 -1.09 14.45
C ILE A 27 -7.44 -0.69 14.74
N CYS A 28 -6.51 -1.61 14.50
CA CYS A 28 -5.09 -1.35 14.70
C CYS A 28 -4.50 -0.84 13.38
N ALA A 29 -3.82 0.31 13.44
CA ALA A 29 -3.28 1.04 12.32
C ALA A 29 -1.76 1.28 12.52
N PRO A 30 -0.91 0.28 12.18
CA PRO A 30 0.54 0.42 12.27
C PRO A 30 1.12 1.33 11.17
N PHE A 31 2.16 2.08 11.54
CA PHE A 31 3.00 2.87 10.65
C PHE A 31 4.37 2.19 10.58
N VAL A 32 4.73 1.64 9.42
CA VAL A 32 5.92 0.79 9.26
C VAL A 32 6.76 1.30 8.10
N GLY A 33 8.07 1.29 8.22
CA GLY A 33 9.00 1.48 7.11
C GLY A 33 10.05 0.40 7.06
N ILE A 34 11.14 0.68 6.36
CA ILE A 34 12.30 -0.21 6.22
C ILE A 34 13.57 0.54 6.66
N ASN A 35 14.43 -0.14 7.41
CA ASN A 35 15.75 0.41 7.74
C ASN A 35 16.80 0.04 6.68
N ASN A 36 18.03 0.52 6.88
CA ASN A 36 19.20 0.23 6.05
C ASN A 36 19.59 -1.27 5.96
N HIS A 37 19.05 -2.11 6.84
CA HIS A 37 19.25 -3.56 6.82
C HIS A 37 18.08 -4.31 6.14
N TRP A 38 17.21 -3.61 5.42
CA TRP A 38 16.01 -4.18 4.79
C TRP A 38 15.05 -4.86 5.78
N LYS A 39 15.06 -4.42 7.05
CA LYS A 39 14.15 -4.93 8.08
C LYS A 39 13.00 -3.95 8.29
N ASN A 40 11.81 -4.52 8.49
CA ASN A 40 10.64 -3.76 8.91
C ASN A 40 10.94 -3.01 10.21
N THR A 41 10.61 -1.73 10.22
CA THR A 41 10.82 -0.82 11.36
C THR A 41 9.51 -0.13 11.66
N MET A 42 8.99 -0.30 12.88
CA MET A 42 7.74 0.34 13.30
C MET A 42 8.03 1.78 13.75
N PHE A 43 7.33 2.74 13.15
CA PHE A 43 7.44 4.17 13.49
C PHE A 43 6.33 4.64 14.43
N ALA A 44 5.15 4.03 14.35
CA ALA A 44 4.05 4.29 15.26
C ALA A 44 3.00 3.18 15.16
N CYS A 45 2.05 3.18 16.09
CA CYS A 45 0.86 2.35 16.03
C CYS A 45 -0.29 3.15 16.62
N ALA A 46 -1.43 3.17 15.94
CA ALA A 46 -2.65 3.80 16.43
C ALA A 46 -3.78 2.77 16.56
N PHE A 47 -4.75 3.08 17.42
CA PHE A 47 -6.00 2.35 17.52
C PHE A 47 -7.15 3.33 17.24
N ILE A 48 -7.95 3.04 16.22
CA ILE A 48 -9.07 3.89 15.79
C ILE A 48 -10.39 3.13 15.90
N GLY A 49 -11.50 3.86 16.06
CA GLY A 49 -12.83 3.28 16.25
C GLY A 49 -13.52 2.89 14.94
N ASP A 50 -13.19 3.58 13.85
CA ASP A 50 -13.77 3.40 12.52
C ASP A 50 -12.74 3.71 11.41
N GLU A 51 -13.11 3.39 10.16
CA GLU A 51 -12.29 3.60 8.96
C GLU A 51 -12.91 4.72 8.11
N THR A 52 -13.13 5.87 8.73
CA THR A 52 -13.60 7.08 8.06
C THR A 52 -12.44 7.97 7.64
N THR A 53 -12.66 8.82 6.64
CA THR A 53 -11.65 9.80 6.20
C THR A 53 -11.25 10.70 7.36
N GLU A 54 -12.19 11.12 8.20
CA GLU A 54 -11.95 11.97 9.37
C GLU A 54 -11.03 11.27 10.38
N SER A 55 -11.27 9.99 10.67
CA SER A 55 -10.40 9.18 11.53
C SER A 55 -8.99 9.05 10.96
N PHE A 56 -8.86 8.88 9.64
CA PHE A 56 -7.56 8.79 8.98
C PHE A 56 -6.82 10.13 8.94
N VAL A 57 -7.51 11.24 8.67
CA VAL A 57 -6.93 12.59 8.79
C VAL A 57 -6.39 12.81 10.19
N TRP A 58 -7.20 12.53 11.21
CA TRP A 58 -6.80 12.69 12.60
C TRP A 58 -5.55 11.87 12.95
N VAL A 59 -5.50 10.59 12.56
CA VAL A 59 -4.35 9.72 12.88
C VAL A 59 -3.09 10.16 12.12
N PHE A 60 -3.23 10.61 10.87
CA PHE A 60 -2.12 11.10 10.05
C PHE A 60 -1.57 12.43 10.56
N GLU A 61 -2.42 13.38 10.95
CA GLU A 61 -1.99 14.64 11.57
C GLU A 61 -1.27 14.38 12.90
N THR A 62 -1.82 13.47 13.71
CA THR A 62 -1.22 13.07 14.98
C THR A 62 0.15 12.45 14.77
N PHE A 63 0.26 11.54 13.80
CA PHE A 63 1.53 10.94 13.40
C PHE A 63 2.54 12.00 12.93
N LEU A 64 2.15 12.89 12.02
CA LEU A 64 3.00 13.95 11.47
C LEU A 64 3.54 14.85 12.59
N LYS A 65 2.66 15.28 13.51
CA LYS A 65 3.04 16.07 14.69
C LYS A 65 4.02 15.32 15.58
N ALA A 66 3.75 14.05 15.88
CA ALA A 66 4.64 13.21 16.70
C ALA A 66 6.01 13.00 16.05
N MET A 67 6.06 12.95 14.72
CA MET A 67 7.27 12.80 13.93
C MET A 67 8.01 14.12 13.65
N GLY A 68 7.55 15.23 14.23
CA GLY A 68 8.20 16.54 14.10
C GLY A 68 8.00 17.20 12.75
N GLY A 69 6.88 16.91 12.07
CA GLY A 69 6.52 17.55 10.81
C GLY A 69 7.23 16.97 9.58
N LYS A 70 7.97 15.87 9.70
CA LYS A 70 8.60 15.21 8.54
C LYS A 70 7.55 14.43 7.75
N HIS A 71 7.30 14.85 6.52
CA HIS A 71 6.47 14.12 5.55
C HIS A 71 7.25 12.91 4.98
N PRO A 72 6.61 11.75 4.79
CA PRO A 72 7.21 10.67 4.02
C PRO A 72 7.27 11.05 2.53
N ILE A 73 8.21 10.47 1.77
CA ILE A 73 8.30 10.71 0.32
C ILE A 73 7.31 9.82 -0.42
N SER A 74 7.22 8.55 -0.04
CA SER A 74 6.28 7.58 -0.61
C SER A 74 5.49 6.90 0.51
N ILE A 75 4.18 6.75 0.29
CA ILE A 75 3.28 6.04 1.21
C ILE A 75 2.63 4.88 0.45
N PHE A 76 2.75 3.68 1.00
CA PHE A 76 2.14 2.46 0.48
C PHE A 76 0.99 2.02 1.37
N THR A 77 -0.20 1.85 0.79
CA THR A 77 -1.39 1.38 1.51
C THR A 77 -2.12 0.29 0.73
N ASP A 78 -3.20 -0.25 1.28
CA ASP A 78 -4.18 -0.98 0.50
C ASP A 78 -5.05 -0.04 -0.36
N GLN A 79 -6.09 -0.59 -1.01
CA GLN A 79 -6.98 0.15 -1.91
C GLN A 79 -8.20 0.72 -1.16
N ASP A 80 -7.99 1.27 0.03
CA ASP A 80 -9.04 1.95 0.81
C ASP A 80 -9.17 3.43 0.39
N ALA A 81 -10.40 3.84 0.07
CA ALA A 81 -10.69 5.19 -0.42
C ALA A 81 -10.57 6.26 0.68
N ALA A 82 -10.93 5.93 1.94
CA ALA A 82 -10.85 6.85 3.06
C ALA A 82 -9.38 7.09 3.47
N ILE A 83 -8.54 6.04 3.43
CA ILE A 83 -7.09 6.16 3.59
C ILE A 83 -6.49 7.07 2.52
N ALA A 84 -6.85 6.84 1.25
CA ALA A 84 -6.36 7.65 0.13
C ALA A 84 -6.74 9.14 0.30
N ALA A 85 -8.00 9.42 0.65
CA ALA A 85 -8.48 10.78 0.91
C ALA A 85 -7.78 11.44 2.11
N GLY A 86 -7.50 10.68 3.17
CA GLY A 86 -6.75 11.18 4.33
C GLY A 86 -5.28 11.51 3.98
N ILE A 87 -4.64 10.68 3.16
CA ILE A 87 -3.28 10.93 2.67
C ILE A 87 -3.22 12.19 1.82
N GLU A 88 -4.17 12.38 0.89
CA GLU A 88 -4.21 13.56 0.02
C GLU A 88 -4.34 14.87 0.83
N GLN A 89 -5.10 14.85 1.92
CA GLN A 89 -5.29 16.00 2.80
C GLN A 89 -4.06 16.30 3.66
N VAL A 90 -3.45 15.29 4.28
CA VAL A 90 -2.38 15.49 5.29
C VAL A 90 -0.97 15.46 4.67
N PHE A 91 -0.79 14.69 3.59
CA PHE A 91 0.50 14.49 2.92
C PHE A 91 0.43 14.78 1.41
N PRO A 92 0.02 15.99 0.98
CA PRO A 92 -0.25 16.29 -0.43
C PRO A 92 0.97 16.18 -1.36
N SER A 93 2.19 16.26 -0.80
CA SER A 93 3.44 16.11 -1.54
C SER A 93 3.96 14.67 -1.60
N SER A 94 3.38 13.75 -0.83
CA SER A 94 3.79 12.36 -0.78
C SER A 94 3.22 11.57 -1.96
N ARG A 95 4.02 10.66 -2.49
CA ARG A 95 3.57 9.75 -3.56
C ARG A 95 2.79 8.60 -2.95
N HIS A 96 1.48 8.63 -3.09
CA HIS A 96 0.64 7.49 -2.72
C HIS A 96 0.77 6.35 -3.74
N ARG A 97 0.97 5.14 -3.25
CA ARG A 97 1.11 3.91 -4.05
C ARG A 97 0.34 2.77 -3.38
N LEU A 98 -0.13 1.83 -4.19
CA LEU A 98 -0.76 0.61 -3.67
C LEU A 98 0.31 -0.41 -3.29
N CYS A 99 0.07 -1.11 -2.18
CA CYS A 99 0.88 -2.21 -1.71
C CYS A 99 0.79 -3.38 -2.68
N LEU A 100 1.92 -3.78 -3.26
CA LEU A 100 2.00 -4.88 -4.23
C LEU A 100 1.48 -6.21 -3.66
N TRP A 101 1.64 -6.44 -2.36
CA TRP A 101 1.12 -7.64 -1.70
C TRP A 101 -0.41 -7.67 -1.72
N HIS A 102 -1.06 -6.57 -1.31
CA HIS A 102 -2.52 -6.46 -1.36
C HIS A 102 -3.04 -6.53 -2.79
N LEU A 103 -2.36 -5.85 -3.73
CA LEU A 103 -2.71 -5.89 -5.15
C LEU A 103 -2.63 -7.32 -5.71
N SER A 104 -1.56 -8.06 -5.38
CA SER A 104 -1.41 -9.47 -5.74
C SER A 104 -2.50 -10.34 -5.12
N LYS A 105 -2.86 -10.14 -3.84
CA LYS A 105 -3.93 -10.89 -3.17
C LYS A 105 -5.29 -10.64 -3.83
N ASN A 106 -5.60 -9.38 -4.12
CA ASN A 106 -6.85 -8.97 -4.78
C ASN A 106 -6.92 -9.49 -6.22
N ALA A 107 -5.82 -9.45 -6.96
CA ALA A 107 -5.78 -9.99 -8.32
C ALA A 107 -6.01 -11.51 -8.31
N ASN A 108 -5.33 -12.23 -7.40
CA ASN A 108 -5.49 -13.67 -7.24
C ASN A 108 -6.91 -14.12 -6.81
N SER A 109 -7.71 -13.27 -6.15
CA SER A 109 -9.10 -13.59 -5.86
C SER A 109 -10.03 -13.38 -7.06
N ARG A 110 -9.62 -12.57 -8.03
CA ARG A 110 -10.40 -12.22 -9.23
C ARG A 110 -10.05 -13.03 -10.48
N PHE A 111 -8.91 -13.73 -10.48
CA PHE A 111 -8.45 -14.48 -11.65
C PHE A 111 -9.28 -15.71 -12.05
N GLY A 112 -10.22 -16.16 -11.22
CA GLY A 112 -11.01 -17.36 -11.52
C GLY A 112 -10.11 -18.56 -11.86
N LEU A 113 -10.35 -19.18 -13.03
CA LEU A 113 -9.58 -20.32 -13.53
C LEU A 113 -8.12 -19.99 -13.86
N LEU A 114 -7.81 -18.75 -14.25
CA LEU A 114 -6.44 -18.33 -14.60
C LEU A 114 -5.50 -18.38 -13.39
N LYS A 115 -6.04 -18.44 -12.17
CA LYS A 115 -5.27 -18.60 -10.94
C LYS A 115 -4.49 -19.91 -10.88
N SER A 116 -4.81 -20.94 -11.65
CA SER A 116 -4.02 -22.18 -11.70
C SER A 116 -2.96 -22.17 -12.81
N ASP A 117 -3.09 -21.27 -13.79
CA ASP A 117 -2.15 -21.16 -14.91
C ASP A 117 -0.84 -20.49 -14.48
N LYS A 118 0.26 -21.24 -14.60
CA LYS A 118 1.62 -20.75 -14.26
C LYS A 118 2.11 -19.68 -15.23
N ASN A 119 1.79 -19.79 -16.52
CA ASN A 119 2.20 -18.84 -17.54
C ASN A 119 1.48 -17.51 -17.32
N PHE A 120 0.18 -17.55 -17.02
CA PHE A 120 -0.59 -16.35 -16.69
C PHE A 120 -0.01 -15.65 -15.45
N LYS A 121 0.25 -16.39 -14.38
CA LYS A 121 0.88 -15.84 -13.18
C LYS A 121 2.21 -15.16 -13.49
N ASN A 122 3.08 -15.82 -14.25
CA ASN A 122 4.38 -15.26 -14.60
C ASN A 122 4.24 -13.96 -15.40
N ALA A 123 3.34 -13.93 -16.39
CA ALA A 123 3.04 -12.72 -17.16
C ALA A 123 2.48 -11.59 -16.28
N PHE A 124 1.56 -11.91 -15.38
CA PHE A 124 1.00 -10.94 -14.44
C PHE A 124 2.04 -10.39 -13.45
N TYR A 125 2.87 -11.24 -12.86
CA TYR A 125 3.94 -10.80 -11.94
C TYR A 125 5.02 -9.97 -12.66
N LYS A 126 5.25 -10.24 -13.95
CA LYS A 126 6.10 -9.39 -14.79
C LYS A 126 5.49 -8.00 -14.95
N CYS A 127 4.19 -7.89 -15.20
CA CYS A 127 3.49 -6.58 -15.20
C CYS A 127 3.58 -5.88 -13.84
N LEU A 128 3.37 -6.64 -12.75
CA LEU A 128 3.26 -6.11 -11.40
C LEU A 128 4.58 -5.56 -10.83
N SER A 129 5.71 -6.19 -11.18
CA SER A 129 7.01 -5.91 -10.52
C SER A 129 8.25 -6.02 -11.42
N GLY A 130 8.09 -6.49 -12.66
CA GLY A 130 9.19 -6.72 -13.59
C GLY A 130 9.41 -5.61 -14.62
N CYS A 131 8.55 -4.59 -14.63
CA CYS A 131 8.63 -3.47 -15.58
C CYS A 131 9.34 -2.28 -14.93
N ILE A 132 10.31 -1.69 -15.62
CA ILE A 132 11.11 -0.57 -15.10
C ILE A 132 10.53 0.76 -15.60
N THR A 133 10.09 0.80 -16.86
CA THR A 133 9.49 1.99 -17.47
C THR A 133 7.98 1.82 -17.69
N PRO A 134 7.23 2.92 -17.81
CA PRO A 134 5.83 2.86 -18.23
C PRO A 134 5.65 2.15 -19.58
N ASN A 135 6.58 2.34 -20.53
CA ASN A 135 6.51 1.67 -21.83
C ASN A 135 6.68 0.14 -21.70
N ASP A 136 7.63 -0.32 -20.86
CA ASP A 136 7.80 -1.75 -20.57
C ASP A 136 6.52 -2.35 -20.00
N PHE A 137 5.84 -1.60 -19.13
CA PHE A 137 4.56 -1.99 -18.55
C PHE A 137 3.48 -2.10 -19.61
N GLU A 138 3.26 -1.06 -20.41
CA GLU A 138 2.22 -1.05 -21.46
C GLU A 138 2.40 -2.18 -22.47
N GLU A 139 3.64 -2.41 -22.92
CA GLU A 139 3.96 -3.51 -23.84
C GLU A 139 3.74 -4.88 -23.20
N THR A 140 4.21 -5.08 -21.96
CA THR A 140 4.06 -6.35 -21.23
C THR A 140 2.59 -6.63 -20.90
N TRP A 141 1.85 -5.59 -20.48
CA TRP A 141 0.43 -5.66 -20.19
C TRP A 141 -0.37 -6.05 -21.43
N LYS A 142 -0.17 -5.34 -22.55
CA LYS A 142 -0.81 -5.65 -23.82
C LYS A 142 -0.47 -7.06 -24.29
N SER A 143 0.79 -7.48 -24.19
CA SER A 143 1.20 -8.85 -24.53
C SER A 143 0.46 -9.90 -23.70
N MET A 144 0.32 -9.69 -22.38
CA MET A 144 -0.43 -10.58 -21.50
C MET A 144 -1.91 -10.62 -21.88
N ILE A 145 -2.56 -9.48 -22.02
CA ILE A 145 -3.99 -9.38 -22.38
C ILE A 145 -4.28 -10.14 -23.68
N ASN A 146 -3.46 -9.94 -24.72
CA ASN A 146 -3.63 -10.60 -26.01
C ASN A 146 -3.41 -12.13 -25.92
N THR A 147 -2.36 -12.55 -25.21
CA THR A 147 -1.99 -13.98 -25.08
C THR A 147 -3.08 -14.78 -24.38
N PHE A 148 -3.69 -14.20 -23.35
CA PHE A 148 -4.75 -14.85 -22.56
C PHE A 148 -6.17 -14.46 -23.01
N LYS A 149 -6.29 -13.71 -24.12
CA LYS A 149 -7.57 -13.29 -24.73
C LYS A 149 -8.49 -12.54 -23.75
N LEU A 150 -7.91 -11.61 -22.99
CA LEU A 150 -8.59 -10.84 -21.94
C LEU A 150 -9.09 -9.47 -22.44
N GLU A 151 -9.14 -9.27 -23.75
CA GLU A 151 -9.49 -7.98 -24.36
C GLU A 151 -10.97 -7.60 -24.10
N LYS A 152 -11.84 -8.56 -23.75
CA LYS A 152 -13.25 -8.34 -23.39
C LYS A 152 -13.82 -9.47 -22.52
N ASP A 153 -14.35 -9.10 -21.36
CA ASP A 153 -15.66 -9.56 -20.88
C ASP A 153 -16.41 -8.26 -20.51
N ASP A 154 -17.56 -8.01 -21.14
CA ASP A 154 -18.46 -6.91 -20.79
C ASP A 154 -19.06 -7.12 -19.39
#